data_AF-A0A8T4RAA9-F1
#
_entry.id   AF-A0A8T4RAA9-F1
#
_cell.length_a   1.000
_cell.length_b   1.000
_cell.length_c   1.000
_cell.angle_alpha   90.00
_cell.angle_beta   90.00
_cell.angle_gamma   90.00
#
_symmetry.space_group_name_H-M   'P 1'
#
loop_
_entity.id
_entity.type
_entity.pdbx_description
1 polymer ?
#
loop_
_entity_poly.entity_id
_entity_poly.type
_entity_poly.pdbx_seq_one_letter_code
_entity_poly.pdbx_strand_id
1 'polypeptide(L)'
;MQFDEFGPERIVEVYHPKLGMRGVVVIDNTALGPGKGGIRFTPTVDKEEVFKLARTMTWKNAMADLPFGGAKAGIMGDPKKLTPKQKEEWVAA
;
A
#
# COMPACT_ATOMS: atom_id res chain seq x y z
N MET A 1 1.99 15.03 -7.99
CA MET A 1 1.21 13.79 -7.86
C MET A 1 0.12 13.84 -8.87
N GLN A 2 0.11 12.88 -9.79
CA GLN A 2 -0.92 12.81 -10.81
C GLN A 2 -1.76 11.56 -10.57
N PHE A 3 -2.88 11.74 -9.88
CA PHE A 3 -3.94 10.73 -9.82
C PHE A 3 -4.85 10.91 -11.05
N ASP A 4 -5.47 9.82 -11.51
CA ASP A 4 -6.47 9.93 -12.57
C ASP A 4 -7.77 10.57 -12.06
N GLU A 5 -8.72 10.81 -12.97
CA GLU A 5 -9.99 11.48 -12.67
C GLU A 5 -10.85 10.74 -11.62
N PHE A 6 -10.65 9.43 -11.47
CA PHE A 6 -11.34 8.63 -10.47
C PHE A 6 -10.70 8.80 -9.09
N GLY A 7 -9.37 8.99 -9.06
CA GLY A 7 -8.57 9.06 -7.86
C GLY A 7 -8.62 7.78 -7.02
N PRO A 8 -7.77 7.65 -5.99
CA PRO A 8 -8.01 6.66 -4.96
C PRO A 8 -9.11 7.14 -4.01
N GLU A 9 -9.92 6.20 -3.52
CA GLU A 9 -10.90 6.45 -2.46
C GLU A 9 -10.26 7.01 -1.18
N ARG A 10 -9.06 6.53 -0.82
CA ARG A 10 -8.34 7.01 0.37
C ARG A 10 -6.83 6.83 0.26
N ILE A 11 -6.10 7.79 0.81
CA ILE A 11 -4.65 7.69 1.06
C ILE A 11 -4.42 7.89 2.56
N VAL A 12 -3.66 7.00 3.18
CA VAL A 12 -3.25 7.08 4.59
C VAL A 12 -1.74 7.08 4.64
N GLU A 13 -1.15 8.17 5.14
CA GLU A 13 0.29 8.24 5.40
C GLU A 13 0.58 7.83 6.83
N VAL A 14 1.55 6.95 7.01
CA VAL A 14 1.92 6.39 8.32
C VAL A 14 3.34 6.82 8.65
N TYR A 15 3.54 7.31 9.86
CA TYR A 15 4.86 7.62 10.39
C TYR A 15 5.00 7.08 11.82
N HIS A 16 5.97 6.21 12.03
CA HIS A 16 6.28 5.64 13.34
C HIS A 16 7.62 6.21 13.86
N PRO A 17 7.60 7.21 14.77
CA PRO A 17 8.79 7.98 15.13
C PRO A 17 9.89 7.15 15.79
N LYS A 18 9.53 6.18 16.65
CA LYS A 18 10.53 5.34 17.34
C LYS A 18 11.32 4.43 16.39
N LEU A 19 10.70 4.03 15.29
CA LEU A 19 11.32 3.16 14.29
C LEU A 19 11.92 3.96 13.12
N GLY A 20 11.60 5.26 13.02
CA GLY A 20 11.88 6.06 11.84
C GLY A 20 11.14 5.57 10.58
N MET A 21 10.12 4.73 10.74
CA MET A 21 9.40 4.10 9.63
C MET A 21 8.41 5.10 9.02
N ARG A 22 8.42 5.19 7.68
CA ARG A 22 7.41 5.91 6.90
C ARG A 22 6.75 4.95 5.94
N GLY A 23 5.44 5.08 5.80
CA GLY A 23 4.66 4.27 4.87
C GLY A 23 3.46 5.02 4.34
N VAL A 24 2.83 4.40 3.35
CA VAL A 24 1.58 4.87 2.76
C VAL A 24 0.70 3.67 2.48
N VAL A 25 -0.60 3.79 2.78
CA VAL A 25 -1.63 2.87 2.36
C VAL A 25 -2.54 3.60 1.40
N VAL A 26 -2.73 3.06 0.20
CA VAL A 26 -3.68 3.57 -0.78
C VAL A 26 -4.80 2.56 -0.91
N ILE A 27 -6.03 3.02 -0.67
CA ILE A 27 -7.26 2.30 -0.95
C ILE A 27 -7.81 2.93 -2.21
N ASP A 28 -7.85 2.13 -3.29
CA ASP A 28 -8.27 2.62 -4.59
C ASP A 28 -9.80 2.61 -4.73
N ASN A 29 -10.42 1.48 -4.43
CA ASN A 29 -11.87 1.29 -4.55
C ASN A 29 -12.33 0.16 -3.62
N THR A 30 -13.48 0.32 -2.96
CA THR A 30 -14.08 -0.69 -2.07
C THR A 30 -15.46 -1.20 -2.50
N ALA A 31 -15.88 -0.93 -3.75
CA ALA A 31 -17.24 -1.22 -4.22
C ALA A 31 -17.60 -2.72 -4.16
N LEU A 32 -16.64 -3.62 -4.40
CA LEU A 32 -16.84 -5.08 -4.33
C LEU A 32 -16.56 -5.66 -2.94
N GLY A 33 -16.11 -4.85 -1.98
CA GLY A 33 -15.72 -5.28 -0.65
C GLY A 33 -14.44 -4.59 -0.15
N PRO A 34 -13.87 -5.05 0.98
CA PRO A 34 -12.68 -4.45 1.57
C PRO A 34 -11.51 -4.37 0.58
N GLY A 35 -10.74 -3.28 0.66
CA GLY A 35 -9.55 -3.12 -0.18
C GLY A 35 -8.50 -4.19 0.14
N LYS A 36 -8.08 -4.96 -0.87
CA LYS A 36 -7.08 -6.02 -0.71
C LYS A 36 -5.83 -5.77 -1.53
N GLY A 37 -4.68 -5.99 -0.91
CA GLY A 37 -3.39 -6.13 -1.57
C GLY A 37 -2.24 -6.23 -0.58
N GLY A 38 -1.03 -6.44 -1.10
CA GLY A 38 0.17 -6.61 -0.27
C GLY A 38 0.86 -5.30 0.11
N ILE A 39 1.99 -5.42 0.79
CA ILE A 39 2.90 -4.32 1.13
C ILE A 39 4.10 -4.36 0.18
N ARG A 40 4.53 -3.20 -0.35
CA ARG A 40 5.81 -3.04 -1.06
C ARG A 40 6.82 -2.42 -0.11
N PHE A 41 7.93 -3.11 0.13
CA PHE A 41 8.97 -2.65 1.05
C PHE A 41 10.24 -2.36 0.25
N THR A 42 10.53 -1.07 0.02
CA THR A 42 11.70 -0.63 -0.76
C THR A 42 12.16 0.75 -0.30
N PRO A 43 13.46 1.11 -0.43
CA PRO A 43 13.96 2.43 -0.02
C PRO A 43 13.30 3.59 -0.77
N THR A 44 12.75 3.32 -1.95
CA THR A 44 12.26 4.33 -2.91
C THR A 44 10.75 4.25 -3.10
N VAL A 45 9.99 3.82 -2.08
CA VAL A 45 8.52 3.78 -2.19
C VAL A 45 8.01 5.17 -2.56
N ASP A 46 7.28 5.23 -3.65
CA ASP A 46 6.59 6.43 -4.09
C ASP A 46 5.07 6.26 -3.98
N LYS A 47 4.38 7.34 -3.58
CA LYS A 47 2.93 7.31 -3.39
C LYS A 47 2.18 7.09 -4.70
N GLU A 48 2.68 7.61 -5.83
CA GLU A 48 2.07 7.39 -7.14
C GLU A 48 2.23 5.94 -7.59
N GLU A 49 3.39 5.32 -7.32
CA GLU A 49 3.60 3.89 -7.52
C GLU A 49 2.58 3.06 -6.70
N VAL A 50 2.42 3.37 -5.40
CA VAL A 50 1.50 2.62 -4.53
C VAL A 50 0.05 2.78 -5.00
N PHE A 51 -0.34 3.97 -5.47
CA PHE A 51 -1.64 4.20 -6.09
C PHE A 51 -1.84 3.33 -7.34
N LYS A 52 -0.91 3.35 -8.29
CA LYS A 52 -1.00 2.53 -9.52
C LYS A 52 -1.12 1.04 -9.19
N LEU A 53 -0.40 0.57 -8.18
CA LEU A 53 -0.50 -0.81 -7.70
C LEU A 53 -1.85 -1.11 -7.01
N ALA A 54 -2.43 -0.16 -6.26
CA ALA A 54 -3.75 -0.31 -5.66
C ALA A 54 -4.85 -0.39 -6.74
N ARG A 55 -4.77 0.45 -7.78
CA ARG A 55 -5.65 0.40 -8.96
C ARG A 55 -5.57 -0.94 -9.68
N THR A 56 -4.36 -1.45 -9.89
CA THR A 56 -4.17 -2.79 -10.45
C THR A 56 -4.80 -3.88 -9.58
N MET A 57 -4.78 -3.74 -8.25
CA MET A 57 -5.47 -4.68 -7.37
C MET A 57 -7.00 -4.61 -7.52
N THR A 58 -7.58 -3.42 -7.70
CA THR A 58 -9.02 -3.26 -7.98
C THR A 58 -9.41 -4.05 -9.22
N TRP A 59 -8.71 -3.83 -10.34
CA TRP A 59 -9.01 -4.51 -11.60
C TRP A 59 -8.75 -6.00 -11.51
N LYS A 60 -7.64 -6.42 -10.90
CA LYS A 60 -7.31 -7.83 -10.72
C LYS A 60 -8.38 -8.57 -9.93
N ASN A 61 -8.84 -8.01 -8.82
CA ASN A 61 -9.85 -8.65 -7.97
C ASN A 61 -11.21 -8.69 -8.68
N ALA A 62 -11.60 -7.60 -9.35
CA ALA A 62 -12.83 -7.54 -10.13
C ALA A 62 -12.83 -8.55 -11.29
N MET A 63 -11.75 -8.63 -12.07
CA MET A 63 -11.63 -9.59 -13.18
C MET A 63 -11.59 -11.05 -12.72
N ALA A 64 -11.12 -11.31 -11.50
CA ALA A 64 -11.07 -12.64 -10.90
C ALA A 64 -12.37 -13.00 -10.14
N ASP A 65 -13.40 -12.17 -10.20
CA ASP A 65 -14.68 -12.34 -9.48
C ASP A 65 -14.49 -12.54 -7.96
N LEU A 66 -13.54 -11.81 -7.38
CA LEU A 66 -13.26 -11.85 -5.95
C LEU A 66 -14.05 -10.75 -5.21
N PRO A 67 -14.57 -11.01 -4.00
CA PRO A 67 -15.35 -10.06 -3.22
C PRO A 67 -14.46 -9.04 -2.48
N PHE A 68 -13.54 -8.41 -3.22
CA PHE A 68 -12.57 -7.45 -2.69
C PHE A 68 -12.39 -6.27 -3.64
N GLY A 69 -12.30 -5.08 -3.07
CA GLY A 69 -11.78 -3.91 -3.75
C GLY A 69 -10.25 -3.95 -3.89
N GLY A 70 -9.64 -2.84 -4.31
CA GLY A 70 -8.19 -2.72 -4.45
C GLY A 70 -7.56 -1.85 -3.37
N ALA A 71 -6.49 -2.35 -2.76
CA ALA A 71 -5.62 -1.56 -1.91
C ALA A 71 -4.16 -2.00 -2.08
N LYS A 72 -3.24 -1.11 -1.74
CA LYS A 72 -1.81 -1.43 -1.66
C LYS A 72 -1.17 -0.57 -0.60
N ALA A 73 -0.20 -1.15 0.12
CA ALA A 73 0.65 -0.41 1.03
C ALA A 73 2.09 -0.35 0.52
N GLY A 74 2.81 0.67 0.94
CA GLY A 74 4.24 0.86 0.71
C GLY A 74 4.94 1.30 2.00
N ILE A 75 6.07 0.68 2.32
CA ILE A 75 6.96 1.07 3.41
C ILE A 75 8.29 1.54 2.82
N MET A 76 8.69 2.77 3.14
CA MET A 76 9.93 3.38 2.69
C MET A 76 11.09 2.91 3.58
N GLY A 77 11.88 1.96 3.07
CA GLY A 77 13.08 1.45 3.75
C GLY A 77 13.72 0.25 3.06
N ASP A 78 14.98 -0.04 3.37
CA ASP A 78 15.70 -1.19 2.82
C ASP A 78 15.50 -2.44 3.69
N PRO A 79 14.71 -3.44 3.25
CA PRO A 79 14.53 -4.65 4.04
C PRO A 79 15.83 -5.45 4.21
N LYS A 80 16.86 -5.25 3.38
CA LYS A 80 18.15 -5.96 3.56
C LYS A 80 18.96 -5.41 4.73
N LYS A 81 18.67 -4.20 5.20
CA LYS A 81 19.34 -3.55 6.34
C LYS A 81 18.65 -3.83 7.68
N LEU A 82 17.56 -4.59 7.68
CA LEU A 82 16.78 -4.90 8.86
C LEU A 82 16.89 -6.38 9.21
N THR A 83 16.98 -6.67 10.51
CA THR A 83 16.80 -8.03 11.02
C THR A 83 15.36 -8.52 10.81
N PRO A 84 15.09 -9.83 10.83
CA PRO A 84 13.72 -10.35 10.73
C PRO A 84 12.75 -9.73 11.74
N LYS A 85 13.17 -9.61 13.01
CA LYS A 85 12.37 -8.98 14.07
C LYS A 85 12.02 -7.52 13.76
N GLN A 86 12.99 -6.73 13.29
CA GLN A 86 12.73 -5.34 12.92
C GLN A 86 11.74 -5.23 11.75
N LYS A 87 11.77 -6.16 10.80
CA LYS A 87 10.79 -6.17 9.70
C LYS A 87 9.37 -6.40 10.21
N GLU A 88 9.20 -7.33 11.14
CA GLU A 88 7.89 -7.59 11.76
C GLU A 88 7.39 -6.35 12.51
N GLU A 89 8.25 -5.71 13.31
CA GLU A 89 7.92 -4.46 13.99
C GLU A 89 7.52 -3.34 13.02
N TRP A 90 8.19 -3.24 11.86
CA TRP A 90 7.86 -2.25 10.84
C TRP A 90 6.55 -2.54 10.11
N VAL A 91 6.22 -3.81 9.88
CA VAL A 91 4.97 -4.21 9.21
C VAL A 91 3.76 -4.09 10.14
N ALA A 92 3.96 -4.22 11.46
CA ALA A 92 2.91 -4.12 12.47
C ALA A 92 2.64 -2.68 12.98
N ALA A 93 3.47 -1.71 12.59
CA ALA A 93 3.41 -0.31 13.02
C ALA A 93 2.42 0.52 12.18
#